data_AF-A0A367R778-F1
#
_entry.id   AF-A0A367R778-F1
#
_cell.length_a   1.000
_cell.length_b   1.000
_cell.length_c   1.000
_cell.angle_alpha   90.00
_cell.angle_beta   90.00
_cell.angle_gamma   90.00
#
_symmetry.space_group_name_H-M   'P 1'
#
loop_
_entity.id
_entity.type
_entity.pdbx_description
1 polymer ?
#
loop_
_entity_poly.entity_id
_entity_poly.type
_entity_poly.pdbx_seq_one_letter_code
_entity_poly.pdbx_strand_id
1 'polypeptide(L)'
;MKIRLNPYKPSHTIATSFYANFLQPFQHRNLTAREGARIQSFPDTYRFLGKKTVVSHKLLHREERFDEKFLCQYNQVGNAVPPILAKAIALHLQEKLELCPKAIGTL
;
A
#
# COMPACT_ATOMS: atom_id res chain seq x y z
N MET A 1 6.82 17.29 10.88
CA MET A 1 7.66 17.83 9.80
C MET A 1 7.25 17.14 8.50
N LYS A 2 6.93 17.88 7.43
CA LYS A 2 6.60 17.28 6.12
C LYS A 2 7.86 17.15 5.26
N ILE A 3 8.02 16.04 4.57
CA ILE A 3 9.16 15.76 3.70
C ILE A 3 8.70 15.86 2.24
N ARG A 4 9.42 16.63 1.42
CA ARG A 4 9.20 16.64 -0.03
C ARG A 4 9.96 15.49 -0.68
N LEU A 5 9.27 14.68 -1.46
CA LEU A 5 9.91 13.58 -2.18
C LEU A 5 10.84 14.10 -3.28
N ASN A 6 11.96 13.41 -3.48
CA ASN A 6 12.88 13.68 -4.57
C ASN A 6 12.51 12.78 -5.76
N PRO A 7 12.32 13.33 -6.97
CA PRO A 7 11.85 12.55 -8.13
C PRO A 7 12.91 11.57 -8.66
N TYR A 8 14.19 11.74 -8.30
CA TYR A 8 15.32 10.93 -8.76
C TYR A 8 15.87 9.98 -7.70
N LYS A 9 15.21 9.88 -6.54
CA LYS A 9 15.59 8.95 -5.46
C LYS A 9 14.41 8.06 -5.09
N PRO A 10 14.66 6.84 -4.59
CA PRO A 10 13.61 6.01 -4.04
C PRO A 10 12.79 6.74 -2.97
N SER A 11 11.48 6.49 -2.95
CA SER A 11 10.63 7.01 -1.89
C SER A 11 10.99 6.38 -0.54
N HIS A 12 10.77 7.13 0.54
CA HIS A 12 10.66 6.54 1.87
C HIS A 12 9.45 5.60 1.94
N THR A 13 9.39 4.79 3.00
CA THR A 13 8.29 3.85 3.23
C THR A 13 6.93 4.54 3.22
N ILE A 14 6.01 4.05 2.37
CA ILE A 14 4.62 4.50 2.31
C ILE A 14 3.84 3.85 3.46
N ALA A 15 3.91 4.45 4.65
CA ALA A 15 3.09 4.06 5.80
C ALA A 15 1.68 4.67 5.69
N THR A 16 0.70 4.21 6.48
CA THR A 16 -0.71 4.69 6.45
C THR A 16 -0.88 6.21 6.59
N SER A 17 0.09 6.90 7.21
CA SER A 17 0.11 8.35 7.40
C SER A 17 0.81 9.14 6.29
N PHE A 18 1.18 8.50 5.17
CA PHE A 18 1.94 9.13 4.09
C PHE A 18 1.30 10.40 3.52
N TYR A 19 -0.03 10.45 3.50
CA TYR A 19 -0.82 11.59 3.04
C TYR A 19 -0.62 12.85 3.87
N ALA A 20 -0.13 12.75 5.11
CA ALA A 20 0.17 13.87 5.97
C ALA A 20 1.67 14.22 5.97
N ASN A 21 2.52 13.22 5.72
CA ASN A 21 3.97 13.32 5.89
C ASN A 21 4.71 13.70 4.60
N PHE A 22 4.19 13.33 3.42
CA PHE A 22 4.89 13.51 2.16
C PHE A 22 4.25 14.55 1.24
N LEU A 23 5.10 15.44 0.73
CA LEU A 23 4.78 16.40 -0.32
C LEU A 23 5.21 15.86 -1.68
N GLN A 24 4.39 16.14 -2.69
CA GLN A 24 4.70 15.89 -4.09
C GLN A 24 6.02 16.56 -4.50
N PRO A 25 6.85 15.98 -5.39
CA PRO A 25 8.10 16.58 -5.79
C PRO A 25 7.94 17.98 -6.39
N PHE A 26 7.01 18.13 -7.32
CA PHE A 26 6.88 19.35 -8.13
C PHE A 26 5.75 20.29 -7.67
N GLN A 27 4.83 19.82 -6.83
CA GLN A 27 3.64 20.57 -6.43
C GLN A 27 3.63 20.84 -4.93
N HIS A 28 3.07 21.98 -4.50
CA HIS A 28 2.93 22.35 -3.08
C HIS A 28 1.72 21.69 -2.41
N ARG A 29 1.58 20.37 -2.59
CA ARG A 29 0.52 19.58 -1.99
C ARG A 29 1.03 18.23 -1.50
N ASN A 30 0.24 17.59 -0.65
CA ASN A 30 0.53 16.23 -0.20
C ASN A 30 0.33 15.20 -1.32
N LEU A 31 0.88 14.00 -1.13
CA LEU A 31 0.60 12.85 -1.99
C LEU A 31 -0.89 12.46 -1.92
N THR A 32 -1.44 12.10 -3.08
CA THR A 32 -2.77 11.49 -3.22
C THR A 32 -2.69 9.98 -3.00
N ALA A 33 -3.85 9.35 -2.76
CA ALA A 33 -3.92 7.90 -2.59
C ALA A 33 -3.37 7.16 -3.83
N ARG A 34 -3.67 7.65 -5.04
CA ARG A 34 -3.17 7.08 -6.29
C ARG A 34 -1.65 7.20 -6.42
N GLU A 35 -1.07 8.33 -6.04
CA GLU A 35 0.39 8.49 -6.09
C GLU A 35 1.09 7.54 -5.12
N GLY A 36 0.56 7.39 -3.89
CA GLY A 36 1.05 6.38 -2.95
C GLY A 36 0.91 4.95 -3.49
N ALA A 37 -0.22 4.64 -4.15
CA ALA A 37 -0.45 3.33 -4.75
C ALA A 37 0.54 3.01 -5.86
N ARG A 38 0.88 3.99 -6.71
CA ARG A 38 1.91 3.84 -7.76
C ARG A 38 3.29 3.57 -7.16
N ILE A 39 3.65 4.28 -6.08
CA ILE A 39 4.90 4.02 -5.36
C ILE A 39 4.91 2.60 -4.79
N GLN A 40 3.76 2.12 -4.29
CA GLN A 40 3.56 0.74 -3.85
C GLN A 40 3.39 -0.26 -5.01
N SER A 41 3.67 0.11 -6.27
CA SER A 41 3.59 -0.74 -7.47
C SER A 41 2.19 -1.27 -7.83
N PHE A 42 1.12 -0.66 -7.32
CA PHE A 42 -0.23 -1.01 -7.76
C PHE A 42 -0.46 -0.57 -9.21
N PRO A 43 -1.11 -1.40 -10.04
CA PRO A 43 -1.51 -0.97 -11.37
C PRO A 43 -2.57 0.13 -11.26
N ASP A 44 -2.56 1.07 -12.21
CA ASP A 44 -3.52 2.17 -12.25
C ASP A 44 -4.98 1.70 -12.41
N THR A 45 -5.18 0.48 -12.92
CA THR A 45 -6.48 -0.19 -13.03
C THR A 45 -7.05 -0.67 -11.69
N TYR A 46 -6.20 -0.85 -10.66
CA TYR A 46 -6.65 -1.31 -9.34
C TYR A 46 -7.44 -0.21 -8.63
N ARG A 47 -8.65 -0.52 -8.16
CA ARG A 47 -9.54 0.46 -7.53
C ARG A 47 -9.57 0.27 -6.02
N PHE A 48 -9.15 1.29 -5.28
CA PHE A 48 -9.34 1.38 -3.83
C PHE A 48 -10.75 1.90 -3.56
N LEU A 49 -11.52 1.14 -2.77
CA LEU A 49 -12.90 1.48 -2.42
C LEU A 49 -12.95 2.23 -1.09
N GLY A 50 -14.09 2.85 -0.78
CA GLY A 50 -14.28 3.63 0.44
C GLY A 50 -13.79 5.07 0.35
N LYS A 51 -13.93 5.80 1.47
CA LYS A 51 -13.58 7.22 1.57
C LYS A 51 -12.07 7.43 1.46
N LYS A 52 -11.64 8.59 0.94
CA LYS A 52 -10.21 8.93 0.87
C LYS A 52 -9.57 8.95 2.26
N THR A 53 -10.21 9.60 3.22
CA THR A 53 -9.81 9.69 4.63
C THR A 53 -10.95 9.22 5.53
N VAL A 54 -10.61 8.74 6.73
CA VAL A 54 -11.60 8.45 7.78
C VAL A 54 -11.80 9.71 8.64
N VAL A 55 -13.01 9.90 9.17
CA VAL A 55 -13.25 10.90 10.22
C VAL A 55 -12.49 10.55 11.50
N SER A 56 -12.38 11.49 12.44
CA SER A 56 -11.60 11.24 13.66
C SER A 56 -12.11 10.00 14.40
N HIS A 57 -11.19 9.23 14.97
CA HIS A 57 -11.52 8.00 15.71
C HIS A 57 -12.50 8.27 16.85
N LYS A 58 -12.41 9.46 17.47
CA LYS A 58 -13.34 9.91 18.50
C LYS A 58 -14.76 10.07 17.96
N LEU A 59 -14.92 10.62 16.76
CA LEU A 59 -16.24 10.73 16.12
C LEU A 59 -16.78 9.36 15.72
N LEU A 60 -15.96 8.50 15.11
CA LEU A 60 -16.38 7.12 14.81
C LEU A 60 -16.86 6.38 16.05
N HIS A 61 -16.14 6.53 17.18
CA HIS A 61 -16.52 5.89 18.43
C HIS A 61 -17.81 6.47 19.01
N ARG A 62 -18.05 7.78 18.84
CA ARG A 62 -19.32 8.42 19.28
C ARG A 62 -20.51 8.01 18.42
N GLU A 63 -20.28 7.69 17.15
CA GLU A 63 -21.31 7.26 16.19
C GLU A 63 -21.41 5.73 16.08
N GLU A 64 -20.69 4.98 16.91
CA GLU A 64 -20.66 3.51 16.91
C GLU A 64 -20.23 2.87 15.56
N ARG A 65 -19.48 3.62 14.74
CA ARG A 65 -19.01 3.22 13.40
C ARG A 65 -17.59 2.66 13.44
N PHE A 66 -17.36 1.66 14.28
CA PHE A 66 -16.02 1.13 14.57
C PHE A 66 -15.31 0.52 13.35
N ASP A 67 -16.06 -0.11 12.46
CA ASP A 67 -15.53 -0.82 11.29
C ASP A 67 -14.91 0.13 10.25
N GLU A 68 -15.31 1.40 10.26
CA GLU A 68 -14.79 2.40 9.30
C GLU A 68 -13.37 2.87 9.60
N LYS A 69 -12.81 2.50 10.76
CA LYS A 69 -11.51 2.97 11.26
C LYS A 69 -10.35 2.73 10.29
N PHE A 70 -10.37 1.63 9.53
CA PHE A 70 -9.29 1.24 8.62
C PHE A 70 -9.70 1.19 7.15
N LEU A 71 -10.92 1.64 6.83
CA LEU A 71 -11.48 1.52 5.48
C LEU A 71 -11.04 2.63 4.52
N CYS A 72 -10.27 3.64 4.95
CA CYS A 72 -9.87 4.68 4.00
C CYS A 72 -8.79 4.23 3.03
N GLN A 73 -8.82 4.82 1.83
CA GLN A 73 -7.91 4.47 0.74
C GLN A 73 -6.43 4.64 1.13
N TYR A 74 -6.08 5.67 1.92
CA TYR A 74 -4.70 5.85 2.38
C TYR A 74 -4.22 4.72 3.30
N ASN A 75 -5.09 4.24 4.19
CA ASN A 75 -4.78 3.09 5.05
C ASN A 75 -4.63 1.81 4.23
N GLN A 76 -5.51 1.58 3.25
CA GLN A 76 -5.42 0.42 2.36
C GLN A 76 -4.08 0.41 1.60
N VAL A 77 -3.65 1.56 1.06
CA VAL A 77 -2.36 1.69 0.35
C VAL A 77 -1.17 1.51 1.29
N GLY A 78 -1.20 2.13 2.47
CA GLY A 78 -0.07 2.11 3.41
C GLY A 78 0.14 0.77 4.13
N ASN A 79 -0.92 -0.02 4.31
CA ASN A 79 -0.84 -1.34 4.93
C ASN A 79 -0.57 -2.48 3.93
N ALA A 80 -0.69 -2.22 2.62
CA ALA A 80 -0.56 -3.25 1.61
C ALA A 80 0.90 -3.69 1.39
N VAL A 81 1.05 -4.93 0.95
CA VAL A 81 2.29 -5.43 0.35
C VAL A 81 2.34 -4.97 -1.12
N PRO A 82 3.47 -4.41 -1.61
CA PRO A 82 3.62 -4.04 -3.01
C PRO A 82 3.34 -5.23 -3.95
N PRO A 83 2.47 -5.12 -4.97
CA PRO A 83 2.17 -6.23 -5.88
C PRO A 83 3.39 -6.82 -6.60
N ILE A 84 4.39 -6.01 -6.97
CA ILE A 84 5.61 -6.53 -7.60
C ILE A 84 6.41 -7.40 -6.62
N LEU A 85 6.48 -7.02 -5.33
CA LEU A 85 7.14 -7.81 -4.30
C LEU A 85 6.38 -9.13 -4.06
N ALA A 86 5.06 -9.06 -3.92
CA ALA A 86 4.22 -10.25 -3.76
C ALA A 86 4.38 -11.22 -4.94
N LYS A 87 4.42 -10.70 -6.18
CA LYS A 87 4.66 -11.49 -7.39
C LYS A 87 6.03 -12.19 -7.36
N ALA A 88 7.09 -11.49 -6.98
CA ALA A 88 8.42 -12.08 -6.91
C ALA A 88 8.48 -13.24 -5.91
N ILE A 89 7.86 -13.07 -4.73
CA ILE A 89 7.73 -14.13 -3.73
C ILE A 89 6.94 -15.32 -4.29
N ALA A 90 5.80 -15.04 -4.92
CA ALA A 90 4.94 -16.09 -5.48
C ALA A 90 5.66 -16.92 -6.56
N LEU A 91 6.41 -16.28 -7.47
CA LEU A 91 7.19 -16.98 -8.49
C LEU A 91 8.29 -17.85 -7.87
N HIS A 92 8.97 -17.35 -6.84
CA HIS A 92 9.98 -18.15 -6.13
C HIS A 92 9.37 -19.37 -5.44
N LEU A 93 8.22 -19.19 -4.78
CA LEU A 93 7.49 -20.30 -4.16
C LEU A 93 7.04 -21.32 -5.20
N GLN A 94 6.52 -20.87 -6.34
CA GLN A 94 6.13 -21.76 -7.44
C GLN A 94 7.31 -22.62 -7.91
N GLU A 95 8.46 -22.02 -8.17
CA GLU A 95 9.67 -22.75 -8.59
C GLU A 95 10.05 -23.84 -7.59
N LYS A 96 10.04 -23.53 -6.28
CA LYS A 96 10.35 -24.50 -5.22
C LYS A 96 9.31 -25.61 -5.13
N LEU A 97 8.03 -25.26 -5.26
CA LEU A 97 6.94 -26.23 -5.25
C LEU A 97 6.96 -27.15 -6.48
N GLU A 98 7.44 -26.70 -7.64
CA GLU A 98 7.58 -27.54 -8.84
C GLU A 98 8.80 -28.47 -8.77
N LEU A 99 9.84 -28.11 -8.00
CA LEU A 99 11.00 -28.97 -7.74
C LEU A 99 10.70 -30.08 -6.73
N CYS A 100 9.85 -29.84 -5.73
CA CYS A 100 9.49 -30.81 -4.70
C CYS A 100 8.83 -32.12 -5.20
N PRO A 101 7.86 -32.15 -6.14
CA PRO A 101 7.24 -33.39 -6.60
C PRO A 101 8.21 -34.29 -7.38
N LYS A 102 9.30 -33.75 -7.94
CA LYS A 102 10.36 -34.55 -8.57
C LYS A 102 11.24 -35.31 -7.57
N ALA A 103 11.25 -34.91 -6.30
CA ALA A 103 12.01 -35.59 -5.25
C ALA A 103 11.26 -36.76 -4.61
N ILE A 104 9.92 -36.77 -4.66
CA ILE A 104 9.08 -37.77 -3.97
C ILE A 104 8.73 -38.95 -4.89
N GLY A 105 8.78 -38.77 -6.22
CA GLY A 105 8.55 -39.85 -7.21
C GLY A 105 9.76 -40.72 -7.55
N THR A 106 10.86 -40.62 -6.79
CA THR A 106 12.09 -41.43 -7.00
C THR A 106 12.43 -42.32 -5.81
N LEU A 107 11.48 -42.59 -4.92
CA LEU A 107 11.56 -43.62 -3.87
C LEU A 107 10.65 -44.80 -4.23
#